data_AF-A0NZP5-F1
#
_entry.id   AF-A0NZP5-F1
#
_cell.length_a   1.000
_cell.length_b   1.000
_cell.length_c   1.000
_cell.angle_alpha   90.00
_cell.angle_beta   90.00
_cell.angle_gamma   90.00
#
_symmetry.space_group_name_H-M   'P 1'
#
loop_
_entity.id
_entity.type
_entity.pdbx_description
1 polymer ?
#
loop_
_entity_poly.entity_id
_entity_poly.type
_entity_poly.pdbx_seq_one_letter_code
_entity_poly.pdbx_strand_id
1 'polypeptide(L)'
;MLSELAFSALTDVILACELFFLAGLSFRPGLQPFSPAWIWALTLALIGLASMLGAIDHGFFEAIGHEGHRPFVIVTRIVIVLGSLSMIVAASFQYLSPPLRQGFVAAGALGALWPVFMILTSDDFLSVILYYSVGLVFLLVLSIFRFRQNRGTLVMIAGILLTLGVSAMILMQSPGFWGLGLYGSYHVLLMPIVVLLYFGGRWFRTTR
;
A
#
# COMPACT_ATOMS: atom_id res chain seq x y z
N MET A 1 26.34 -10.50 -13.02
CA MET A 1 25.19 -9.57 -12.95
C MET A 1 24.19 -10.14 -11.95
N LEU A 2 23.51 -9.31 -11.16
CA LEU A 2 22.44 -9.77 -10.28
C LEU A 2 21.23 -10.21 -11.13
N SER A 3 20.45 -11.17 -10.62
CA SER A 3 19.19 -11.57 -11.25
C SER A 3 18.10 -10.51 -11.03
N GLU A 4 17.04 -10.52 -11.84
CA GLU A 4 15.88 -9.64 -11.62
C GLU A 4 15.26 -9.86 -10.24
N LEU A 5 15.22 -11.11 -9.78
CA LEU A 5 14.74 -11.45 -8.45
C LEU A 5 15.58 -10.80 -7.34
N ALA A 6 16.92 -10.80 -7.49
CA ALA A 6 17.82 -10.14 -6.55
C ALA A 6 17.65 -8.60 -6.57
N PHE A 7 17.43 -8.00 -7.74
CA PHE A 7 17.09 -6.58 -7.83
C PHE A 7 15.74 -6.26 -7.20
N SER A 8 14.74 -7.12 -7.39
CA SER A 8 13.43 -7.00 -6.74
C SER A 8 13.58 -7.00 -5.22
N ALA A 9 14.30 -7.99 -4.66
CA ALA A 9 14.54 -8.08 -3.23
C ALA A 9 15.28 -6.85 -2.67
N LEU A 10 16.34 -6.38 -3.35
CA LEU A 10 17.09 -5.19 -2.92
C LEU A 10 16.22 -3.93 -2.92
N THR A 11 15.44 -3.73 -3.97
CA THR A 11 14.57 -2.55 -4.09
C THR A 11 13.40 -2.61 -3.13
N ASP A 12 12.88 -3.79 -2.79
CA ASP A 12 11.90 -3.99 -1.73
C ASP A 12 12.44 -3.61 -0.35
N VAL A 13 13.69 -3.99 -0.02
CA VAL A 13 14.30 -3.59 1.26
C VAL A 13 14.39 -2.07 1.37
N ILE A 14 14.85 -1.40 0.30
CA ILE A 14 14.97 0.06 0.27
C ILE A 14 13.59 0.71 0.46
N LEU A 15 12.58 0.24 -0.29
CA LEU A 15 11.21 0.73 -0.20
C LEU A 15 10.59 0.47 1.19
N ALA A 16 10.84 -0.70 1.78
CA ALA A 16 10.39 -1.05 3.12
C ALA A 16 11.00 -0.14 4.19
N CYS A 17 12.31 0.11 4.13
CA CYS A 17 12.98 1.04 5.04
C CYS A 17 12.41 2.45 4.93
N GLU A 18 12.18 2.93 3.71
CA GLU A 18 11.55 4.23 3.47
C GLU A 18 10.13 4.28 4.05
N LEU A 19 9.29 3.28 3.77
CA LEU A 19 7.93 3.20 4.29
C LEU A 19 7.88 3.14 5.82
N PHE A 20 8.74 2.35 6.46
CA PHE A 20 8.83 2.32 7.93
C PHE A 20 9.28 3.65 8.50
N PHE A 21 10.25 4.31 7.87
CA PHE A 21 10.69 5.65 8.27
C PHE A 21 9.54 6.66 8.16
N LEU A 22 8.83 6.70 7.03
CA LEU A 22 7.68 7.59 6.81
C LEU A 22 6.50 7.26 7.74
N ALA A 23 6.27 5.99 8.05
CA ALA A 23 5.28 5.56 9.03
C ALA A 23 5.66 6.04 10.44
N GLY A 24 6.93 5.90 10.85
CA GLY A 24 7.46 6.42 12.10
C GLY A 24 7.28 7.93 12.22
N LEU A 25 7.59 8.70 11.17
CA LEU A 25 7.33 10.14 11.13
C LEU A 25 5.84 10.50 11.19
N SER A 26 4.96 9.59 10.74
CA SER A 26 3.51 9.76 10.79
C SER A 26 2.93 9.50 12.18
N PHE A 27 3.53 8.60 12.97
CA PHE A 27 3.25 8.39 14.39
C PHE A 27 3.83 9.50 15.28
N ARG A 28 3.53 10.76 14.95
CA ARG A 28 4.01 11.94 15.69
C ARG A 28 3.29 12.12 17.05
N PRO A 29 3.87 12.89 17.99
CA PRO A 29 3.22 13.19 19.27
C PRO A 29 1.84 13.83 19.11
N GLY A 30 0.91 13.50 20.01
CA GLY A 30 -0.44 14.08 20.05
C GLY A 30 -1.46 13.46 19.09
N LEU A 31 -1.12 12.37 18.39
CA LEU A 31 -2.12 11.59 17.64
C LEU A 31 -3.02 10.80 18.59
N GLN A 32 -4.33 11.01 18.50
CA GLN A 32 -5.27 10.12 19.17
C GLN A 32 -5.25 8.75 18.47
N PRO A 33 -5.19 7.64 19.24
CA PRO A 33 -5.34 6.30 18.67
C PRO A 33 -6.63 6.19 17.86
N PHE A 34 -6.55 5.55 16.69
CA PHE A 34 -7.65 5.41 15.74
C PHE A 34 -8.20 6.72 15.14
N SER A 35 -7.47 7.83 15.24
CA SER A 35 -7.74 9.00 14.39
C SER A 35 -7.38 8.70 12.92
N PRO A 36 -7.94 9.43 11.94
CA PRO A 36 -7.59 9.24 10.53
C PRO A 36 -6.07 9.26 10.28
N ALA A 37 -5.33 10.19 10.89
CA ALA A 37 -3.87 10.26 10.76
C ALA A 37 -3.15 9.03 11.35
N TRP A 38 -3.65 8.50 12.47
CA TRP A 38 -3.08 7.31 13.11
C TRP A 38 -3.29 6.06 12.25
N ILE A 39 -4.48 5.92 11.66
CA ILE A 39 -4.81 4.80 10.77
C ILE A 39 -4.01 4.91 9.46
N TRP A 40 -3.79 6.13 8.96
CA TRP A 40 -2.89 6.34 7.82
C TRP A 40 -1.44 5.98 8.12
N ALA A 41 -0.93 6.32 9.31
CA ALA A 41 0.41 5.88 9.73
C ALA A 41 0.51 4.34 9.76
N LEU A 42 -0.54 3.67 10.25
CA LEU A 42 -0.66 2.21 10.22
C LEU A 42 -0.70 1.66 8.79
N THR A 43 -1.38 2.33 7.85
CA THR A 43 -1.38 1.97 6.42
C THR A 43 0.04 1.93 5.89
N LEU A 44 0.83 3.00 6.09
CA LEU A 44 2.23 3.06 5.63
C LEU A 44 3.08 1.96 6.29
N ALA A 45 2.89 1.71 7.58
CA ALA A 45 3.61 0.65 8.29
C ALA A 45 3.29 -0.75 7.74
N LEU A 46 2.02 -1.01 7.42
CA LEU A 46 1.59 -2.29 6.83
C LEU A 46 2.15 -2.48 5.42
N ILE A 47 2.17 -1.43 4.58
CA ILE A 47 2.79 -1.52 3.26
C ILE A 47 4.31 -1.74 3.39
N GLY A 48 4.98 -1.06 4.33
CA GLY A 48 6.40 -1.29 4.62
C GLY A 48 6.67 -2.72 5.08
N LEU A 49 5.80 -3.28 5.91
CA LEU A 49 5.87 -4.69 6.32
C LEU A 49 5.67 -5.64 5.15
N ALA A 50 4.73 -5.36 4.25
CA ALA A 50 4.55 -6.17 3.04
C ALA A 50 5.81 -6.15 2.16
N SER A 51 6.40 -4.98 1.90
CA SER A 51 7.66 -4.89 1.14
C SER A 51 8.80 -5.62 1.84
N MET A 52 8.92 -5.54 3.16
CA MET A 52 9.95 -6.29 3.89
C MET A 52 9.74 -7.81 3.79
N LEU A 53 8.50 -8.29 3.90
CA LEU A 53 8.19 -9.71 3.73
C LEU A 53 8.45 -10.19 2.31
N GLY A 54 8.14 -9.37 1.30
CA GLY A 54 8.49 -9.62 -0.11
C GLY A 54 10.00 -9.70 -0.33
N ALA A 55 10.77 -8.77 0.24
CA ALA A 55 12.23 -8.83 0.22
C ALA A 55 12.78 -10.12 0.85
N ILE A 56 12.23 -10.52 2.01
CA ILE A 56 12.65 -11.74 2.68
C ILE A 56 12.36 -12.96 1.80
N ASP A 57 11.16 -13.03 1.21
CA ASP A 57 10.79 -14.10 0.28
C ASP A 57 11.72 -14.16 -0.92
N HIS A 58 11.79 -13.08 -1.70
CA HIS A 58 12.56 -13.00 -2.93
C HIS A 58 14.06 -13.21 -2.70
N GLY A 59 14.59 -12.69 -1.59
CA GLY A 59 16.02 -12.74 -1.28
C GLY A 59 16.50 -14.05 -0.65
N PHE A 60 15.64 -14.73 0.12
CA PHE A 60 16.06 -15.87 0.96
C PHE A 60 15.29 -17.17 0.71
N PHE A 61 14.04 -17.11 0.27
CA PHE A 61 13.19 -18.29 0.13
C PHE A 61 12.97 -18.68 -1.33
N GLU A 62 12.48 -17.76 -2.17
CA GLU A 62 12.23 -18.01 -3.59
C GLU A 62 13.54 -18.31 -4.34
N ALA A 63 14.60 -17.53 -4.08
CA ALA A 63 15.88 -17.64 -4.78
C ALA A 63 16.52 -19.04 -4.71
N ILE A 64 16.22 -19.81 -3.67
CA ILE A 64 16.73 -21.16 -3.46
C ILE A 64 15.64 -22.25 -3.55
N GLY A 65 14.41 -21.88 -3.91
CA GLY A 65 13.27 -22.80 -3.97
C GLY A 65 12.87 -23.40 -2.62
N HIS A 66 13.03 -22.65 -1.52
CA HIS A 66 12.72 -23.11 -0.16
C HIS A 66 11.21 -23.30 0.04
N GLU A 67 10.80 -24.31 0.82
CA GLU A 67 9.39 -24.60 1.15
C GLU A 67 8.65 -23.44 1.84
N GLY A 68 9.42 -22.55 2.46
CA GLY A 68 8.94 -21.33 3.12
C GLY A 68 8.44 -20.23 2.17
N HIS A 69 8.76 -20.32 0.87
CA HIS A 69 8.32 -19.34 -0.14
C HIS A 69 6.80 -19.14 -0.11
N ARG A 70 6.03 -20.23 -0.16
CA ARG A 70 4.57 -20.18 -0.21
C ARG A 70 3.95 -19.48 1.02
N PRO A 71 4.31 -19.84 2.27
CA PRO A 71 3.89 -19.08 3.46
C PRO A 71 4.20 -17.58 3.39
N PHE A 72 5.41 -17.19 2.96
CA PHE A 72 5.80 -15.78 2.88
C PHE A 72 4.99 -15.02 1.82
N VAL A 73 4.72 -15.63 0.67
CA VAL A 73 3.81 -15.07 -0.35
C VAL A 73 2.43 -14.81 0.23
N ILE A 74 1.86 -15.78 0.96
CA ILE A 74 0.53 -15.66 1.57
C ILE A 74 0.51 -14.52 2.59
N VAL A 75 1.46 -14.50 3.52
CA VAL A 75 1.51 -13.48 4.58
C VAL A 75 1.73 -12.09 3.98
N THR A 76 2.65 -11.95 3.02
CA THR A 76 2.90 -10.68 2.30
C THR A 76 1.60 -10.14 1.71
N ARG A 77 0.86 -10.99 0.98
CA ARG A 77 -0.39 -10.59 0.32
C ARG A 77 -1.50 -10.25 1.31
N ILE A 78 -1.63 -11.00 2.41
CA ILE A 78 -2.57 -10.66 3.49
C ILE A 78 -2.23 -9.30 4.09
N VAL A 79 -0.95 -9.01 4.33
CA VAL A 79 -0.52 -7.71 4.86
C VAL A 79 -0.84 -6.57 3.88
N ILE A 80 -0.71 -6.78 2.56
CA ILE A 80 -1.17 -5.80 1.55
C ILE A 80 -2.67 -5.55 1.64
N VAL A 81 -3.49 -6.61 1.78
CA VAL A 81 -4.94 -6.48 1.96
C VAL A 81 -5.28 -5.70 3.23
N LEU A 82 -4.59 -5.97 4.34
CA LEU A 82 -4.76 -5.23 5.59
C LEU A 82 -4.34 -3.76 5.47
N GLY A 83 -3.24 -3.46 4.79
CA GLY A 83 -2.82 -2.09 4.48
C GLY A 83 -3.87 -1.35 3.64
N SER A 84 -4.43 -2.03 2.64
CA SER A 84 -5.48 -1.49 1.78
C SER A 84 -6.79 -1.23 2.55
N LEU A 85 -7.17 -2.14 3.43
CA LEU A 85 -8.31 -1.94 4.33
C LEU A 85 -8.05 -0.76 5.27
N SER A 86 -6.86 -0.67 5.87
CA SER A 86 -6.46 0.45 6.72
C SER A 86 -6.58 1.78 5.99
N MET A 87 -6.16 1.85 4.73
CA MET A 87 -6.33 3.03 3.86
C MET A 87 -7.81 3.41 3.68
N ILE A 88 -8.68 2.43 3.39
CA ILE A 88 -10.13 2.67 3.24
C ILE A 88 -10.72 3.21 4.55
N VAL A 89 -10.32 2.65 5.69
CA VAL A 89 -10.75 3.13 7.01
C VAL A 89 -10.25 4.55 7.25
N ALA A 90 -8.97 4.83 7.00
CA ALA A 90 -8.39 6.17 7.16
C ALA A 90 -9.14 7.20 6.31
N ALA A 91 -9.38 6.90 5.03
CA ALA A 91 -10.13 7.76 4.11
C ALA A 91 -11.57 8.00 4.58
N SER A 92 -12.26 6.93 5.01
CA SER A 92 -13.63 7.00 5.52
C SER A 92 -13.72 7.87 6.76
N PHE A 93 -12.80 7.70 7.71
CA PHE A 93 -12.74 8.51 8.91
C PHE A 93 -12.33 9.96 8.61
N GLN A 94 -11.50 10.20 7.60
CA GLN A 94 -11.07 11.55 7.24
C GLN A 94 -12.20 12.38 6.62
N TYR A 95 -12.97 11.80 5.69
CA TYR A 95 -13.82 12.55 4.77
C TYR A 95 -15.33 12.32 4.91
N LEU A 96 -15.77 11.24 5.56
CA LEU A 96 -17.19 10.87 5.61
C LEU A 96 -17.87 11.17 6.95
N SER A 97 -19.18 11.39 6.88
CA SER A 97 -20.05 11.48 8.06
C SER A 97 -20.21 10.10 8.74
N PRO A 98 -20.61 10.03 10.02
CA PRO A 98 -20.64 8.77 10.78
C PRO A 98 -21.43 7.62 10.12
N PRO A 99 -22.64 7.82 9.56
CA PRO A 99 -23.39 6.74 8.91
C PRO A 99 -22.68 6.21 7.66
N LEU A 100 -22.20 7.11 6.79
CA LEU A 100 -21.48 6.72 5.58
C LEU A 100 -20.16 6.04 5.90
N ARG A 101 -19.42 6.56 6.88
CA ARG A 101 -18.17 5.97 7.37
C ARG A 101 -18.36 4.52 7.78
N GLN A 102 -19.38 4.21 8.57
CA GLN A 102 -19.66 2.84 9.01
C GLN A 102 -19.96 1.93 7.81
N GLY A 103 -20.80 2.40 6.88
CA GLY A 103 -21.12 1.66 5.65
C GLY A 103 -19.90 1.32 4.81
N PHE A 104 -19.04 2.31 4.52
CA PHE A 104 -17.83 2.09 3.72
C PHE A 104 -16.77 1.25 4.43
N VAL A 105 -16.63 1.38 5.76
CA VAL A 105 -15.74 0.51 6.55
C VAL A 105 -16.22 -0.94 6.53
N ALA A 106 -17.53 -1.17 6.71
CA ALA A 106 -18.11 -2.50 6.62
C ALA A 106 -17.96 -3.09 5.21
N ALA A 107 -18.25 -2.31 4.17
CA ALA A 107 -18.08 -2.71 2.79
C ALA A 107 -16.62 -3.04 2.44
N GLY A 108 -15.66 -2.24 2.91
CA GLY A 108 -14.23 -2.54 2.78
C GLY A 108 -13.86 -3.85 3.48
N ALA A 109 -14.26 -4.02 4.75
CA ALA A 109 -13.96 -5.23 5.51
C ALA A 109 -14.56 -6.49 4.88
N LEU A 110 -15.81 -6.43 4.42
CA LEU A 110 -16.45 -7.54 3.68
C LEU A 110 -15.76 -7.78 2.33
N GLY A 111 -15.42 -6.71 1.61
CA GLY A 111 -14.69 -6.77 0.35
C GLY A 111 -13.32 -7.43 0.49
N ALA A 112 -12.63 -7.24 1.62
CA ALA A 112 -11.34 -7.86 1.92
C ALA A 112 -11.41 -9.40 2.03
N LEU A 113 -12.60 -9.98 2.27
CA LEU A 113 -12.76 -11.44 2.33
C LEU A 113 -12.50 -12.09 0.97
N TRP A 114 -12.80 -11.40 -0.13
CA TRP A 114 -12.57 -11.92 -1.47
C TRP A 114 -11.08 -12.14 -1.80
N PRO A 115 -10.18 -11.13 -1.73
CA PRO A 115 -8.77 -11.37 -1.99
C PRO A 115 -8.15 -12.34 -0.97
N VAL A 116 -8.58 -12.33 0.30
CA VAL A 116 -8.13 -13.33 1.28
C VAL A 116 -8.49 -14.74 0.84
N PHE A 117 -9.72 -14.97 0.40
CA PHE A 117 -10.15 -16.27 -0.14
C PHE A 117 -9.33 -16.67 -1.37
N MET A 118 -9.08 -15.73 -2.30
CA MET A 118 -8.31 -15.98 -3.52
C MET A 118 -6.83 -16.30 -3.23
N ILE A 119 -6.19 -15.61 -2.28
CA ILE A 119 -4.82 -15.88 -1.83
C ILE A 119 -4.70 -17.32 -1.31
N LEU A 120 -5.66 -17.75 -0.49
CA LEU A 120 -5.63 -19.05 0.19
C LEU A 120 -5.96 -20.23 -0.75
N THR A 121 -6.70 -19.99 -1.83
CA THR A 121 -7.20 -21.07 -2.71
C THR A 121 -6.51 -21.14 -4.06
N SER A 122 -6.16 -20.00 -4.66
CA SER A 122 -5.77 -19.92 -6.08
C SER A 122 -4.45 -19.19 -6.32
N ASP A 123 -3.81 -18.71 -5.25
CA ASP A 123 -2.62 -17.86 -5.31
C ASP A 123 -2.72 -16.65 -6.26
N ASP A 124 -3.93 -16.07 -6.35
CA ASP A 124 -4.20 -15.02 -7.31
C ASP A 124 -3.77 -13.64 -6.77
N PHE A 125 -2.62 -13.15 -7.24
CA PHE A 125 -2.12 -11.83 -6.90
C PHE A 125 -2.99 -10.70 -7.49
N LEU A 126 -3.70 -10.95 -8.58
CA LEU A 126 -4.54 -9.94 -9.23
C LEU A 126 -5.68 -9.50 -8.31
N SER A 127 -6.27 -10.42 -7.55
CA SER A 127 -7.29 -10.10 -6.54
C SER A 127 -6.79 -9.04 -5.52
N VAL A 128 -5.53 -9.14 -5.10
CA VAL A 128 -4.87 -8.19 -4.19
C VAL A 128 -4.68 -6.84 -4.89
N ILE A 129 -4.25 -6.86 -6.16
CA ILE A 129 -4.08 -5.66 -6.98
C ILE A 129 -5.39 -4.89 -7.12
N LEU A 130 -6.46 -5.60 -7.46
CA LEU A 130 -7.78 -5.01 -7.64
C LEU A 130 -8.29 -4.41 -6.33
N TYR A 131 -8.12 -5.11 -5.20
CA TYR A 131 -8.59 -4.62 -3.91
C TYR A 131 -7.86 -3.35 -3.45
N TYR A 132 -6.53 -3.29 -3.55
CA TYR A 132 -5.80 -2.05 -3.21
C TYR A 132 -6.13 -0.91 -4.19
N SER A 133 -6.33 -1.23 -5.48
CA SER A 133 -6.69 -0.24 -6.50
C SER A 133 -8.05 0.38 -6.22
N VAL A 134 -9.03 -0.42 -5.77
CA VAL A 134 -10.33 0.10 -5.30
C VAL A 134 -10.14 1.05 -4.12
N GLY A 135 -9.28 0.71 -3.16
CA GLY A 135 -8.95 1.58 -2.04
C GLY A 135 -8.32 2.91 -2.47
N LEU A 136 -7.38 2.88 -3.43
CA LEU A 136 -6.76 4.07 -4.03
C LEU A 136 -7.79 4.94 -4.75
N VAL A 137 -8.63 4.35 -5.60
CA VAL A 137 -9.69 5.07 -6.32
C VAL A 137 -10.69 5.68 -5.35
N PHE A 138 -11.07 4.96 -4.30
CA PHE A 138 -11.95 5.49 -3.25
C PHE A 138 -11.32 6.72 -2.56
N LEU A 139 -10.06 6.63 -2.15
CA LEU A 139 -9.34 7.74 -1.54
C LEU A 139 -9.17 8.91 -2.52
N LEU A 140 -8.92 8.64 -3.81
CA LEU A 140 -8.82 9.65 -4.87
C LEU A 140 -10.14 10.42 -5.03
N VAL A 141 -11.25 9.69 -5.18
CA VAL A 141 -12.59 10.25 -5.33
C VAL A 141 -12.92 11.16 -4.15
N LEU A 142 -12.72 10.70 -2.91
CA LEU A 142 -12.97 11.51 -1.73
C LEU A 142 -12.04 12.74 -1.66
N SER A 143 -10.77 12.58 -2.02
CA SER A 143 -9.79 13.68 -2.06
C SER A 143 -10.19 14.74 -3.09
N ILE A 144 -10.71 14.36 -4.25
CA ILE A 144 -11.21 15.30 -5.27
C ILE A 144 -12.45 16.04 -4.76
N PHE A 145 -13.46 15.32 -4.26
CA PHE A 145 -14.70 15.93 -3.77
C PHE A 145 -14.50 16.80 -2.53
N ARG A 146 -13.50 16.49 -1.70
CA ARG A 146 -13.15 17.22 -0.48
C ARG A 146 -11.85 17.99 -0.60
N PHE A 147 -11.49 18.43 -1.81
CA PHE A 147 -10.20 19.03 -2.14
C PHE A 147 -9.73 20.09 -1.13
N ARG A 148 -10.63 20.99 -0.71
CA ARG A 148 -10.33 22.11 0.20
C ARG A 148 -10.25 21.75 1.69
N GLN A 149 -10.58 20.52 2.08
CA GLN A 149 -10.67 20.14 3.49
C GLN A 149 -9.30 19.96 4.14
N ASN A 150 -8.26 19.72 3.34
CA ASN A 150 -6.93 19.40 3.84
C ASN A 150 -5.82 20.05 2.98
N ARG A 151 -4.74 20.54 3.60
CA ARG A 151 -3.55 21.08 2.92
C ARG A 151 -2.81 20.03 2.10
N GLY A 152 -2.86 18.77 2.53
CA GLY A 152 -2.19 17.65 1.85
C GLY A 152 -2.92 17.11 0.62
N THR A 153 -4.14 17.57 0.30
CA THR A 153 -5.01 16.88 -0.67
C THR A 153 -4.44 16.84 -2.08
N LEU A 154 -3.83 17.93 -2.57
CA LEU A 154 -3.23 17.94 -3.90
C LEU A 154 -2.08 16.94 -4.02
N VAL A 155 -1.23 16.88 -2.98
CA VAL A 155 -0.10 15.95 -2.91
C VAL A 155 -0.60 14.50 -2.83
N MET A 156 -1.68 14.27 -2.07
CA MET A 156 -2.35 12.96 -2.00
C MET A 156 -2.86 12.52 -3.38
N ILE A 157 -3.57 13.40 -4.10
CA ILE A 157 -4.08 13.11 -5.45
C ILE A 157 -2.93 12.76 -6.40
N ALA A 158 -1.87 13.56 -6.41
CA ALA A 158 -0.69 13.30 -7.23
C ALA A 158 -0.06 11.94 -6.91
N GLY A 159 0.14 11.64 -5.62
CA GLY A 159 0.64 10.34 -5.17
C GLY A 159 -0.22 9.18 -5.66
N ILE A 160 -1.54 9.26 -5.51
CA ILE A 160 -2.46 8.19 -5.94
C ILE A 160 -2.44 8.00 -7.46
N LEU A 161 -2.50 9.08 -8.24
CA LEU A 161 -2.46 8.99 -9.71
C LEU A 161 -1.16 8.37 -10.20
N LEU A 162 -0.03 8.73 -9.57
CA LEU A 162 1.26 8.12 -9.87
C LEU A 162 1.30 6.65 -9.45
N THR A 163 0.78 6.28 -8.28
CA THR A 163 0.67 4.87 -7.87
C THR A 163 -0.12 4.07 -8.89
N LEU A 164 -1.31 4.53 -9.28
CA LEU A 164 -2.14 3.85 -10.28
C LEU A 164 -1.44 3.75 -11.64
N GLY A 165 -0.75 4.81 -12.07
CA GLY A 165 0.02 4.81 -13.31
C GLY A 165 1.18 3.81 -13.28
N VAL A 166 1.90 3.71 -12.16
CA VAL A 166 2.98 2.75 -11.96
C VAL A 166 2.44 1.32 -11.85
N SER A 167 1.29 1.11 -11.19
CA SER A 167 0.60 -0.19 -11.14
C SER A 167 0.17 -0.71 -12.52
N ALA A 168 -0.06 0.17 -13.50
CA ALA A 168 -0.35 -0.24 -14.87
C ALA A 168 0.81 -1.01 -15.52
N MET A 169 2.05 -0.83 -15.06
CA MET A 169 3.21 -1.60 -15.53
C MET A 169 3.03 -3.10 -15.32
N ILE A 170 2.41 -3.50 -14.21
CA ILE A 170 2.15 -4.91 -13.87
C ILE A 170 1.12 -5.50 -14.84
N LEU A 171 0.05 -4.76 -15.12
CA LEU A 171 -1.00 -5.18 -16.06
C LEU A 171 -0.46 -5.29 -17.49
N MET A 172 0.43 -4.37 -17.88
CA MET A 172 1.04 -4.35 -19.21
C MET A 172 2.22 -5.32 -19.36
N GLN A 173 2.63 -6.02 -18.29
CA GLN A 173 3.82 -6.87 -18.28
C GLN A 173 5.06 -6.13 -18.82
N SER A 174 5.25 -4.90 -18.36
CA SER A 174 6.35 -4.04 -18.81
C SER A 174 7.71 -4.72 -18.56
N PRO A 175 8.69 -4.60 -19.48
CA PRO A 175 10.05 -5.11 -19.25
C PRO A 175 10.81 -4.34 -18.15
N GLY A 176 10.23 -3.25 -17.63
CA GLY A 176 10.92 -2.36 -16.69
C GLY A 176 11.92 -1.44 -17.39
N PHE A 177 12.82 -0.85 -16.62
CA PHE A 177 13.87 0.06 -17.09
C PHE A 177 15.21 -0.23 -16.41
N TRP A 178 16.29 0.22 -17.06
CA TRP A 178 17.67 0.15 -16.54
C TRP A 178 18.12 -1.25 -16.08
N GLY A 179 17.56 -2.32 -16.65
CA GLY A 179 17.90 -3.70 -16.30
C GLY A 179 17.40 -4.16 -14.92
N LEU A 180 16.47 -3.42 -14.30
CA LEU A 180 15.90 -3.75 -12.99
C LEU A 180 14.80 -4.83 -13.06
N GLY A 181 14.35 -5.19 -14.25
CA GLY A 181 13.14 -6.01 -14.46
C GLY A 181 11.86 -5.27 -14.05
N LEU A 182 10.71 -5.92 -14.18
CA LEU A 182 9.40 -5.34 -13.89
C LEU A 182 9.27 -4.86 -12.44
N TYR A 183 9.49 -5.75 -11.47
CA TYR A 183 9.26 -5.47 -10.05
C TYR A 183 10.28 -4.50 -9.47
N GLY A 184 11.57 -4.64 -9.82
CA GLY A 184 12.59 -3.67 -9.39
C GLY A 184 12.30 -2.26 -9.89
N SER A 185 11.85 -2.13 -11.14
CA SER A 185 11.43 -0.85 -11.72
C SER A 185 10.19 -0.28 -11.01
N TYR A 186 9.21 -1.13 -10.72
CA TYR A 186 8.00 -0.78 -10.00
C TYR A 186 8.32 -0.22 -8.59
N HIS A 187 9.18 -0.90 -7.82
CA HIS A 187 9.59 -0.47 -6.49
C HIS A 187 10.32 0.88 -6.52
N VAL A 188 11.26 1.07 -7.45
CA VAL A 188 12.02 2.32 -7.58
C VAL A 188 11.10 3.49 -7.91
N LEU A 189 10.09 3.30 -8.77
CA LEU A 189 9.11 4.35 -9.04
C LEU A 189 8.19 4.63 -7.85
N LEU A 190 7.88 3.62 -7.03
CA LEU A 190 7.10 3.81 -5.82
C LEU A 190 7.82 4.64 -4.74
N MET A 191 9.16 4.61 -4.66
CA MET A 191 9.93 5.36 -3.65
C MET A 191 9.56 6.86 -3.57
N PRO A 192 9.68 7.66 -4.64
CA PRO A 192 9.23 9.05 -4.59
C PRO A 192 7.72 9.20 -4.39
N ILE A 193 6.92 8.21 -4.80
CA ILE A 193 5.46 8.25 -4.67
C ILE A 193 5.03 8.08 -3.21
N VAL A 194 5.66 7.17 -2.46
CA VAL A 194 5.31 6.96 -1.04
C VAL A 194 5.61 8.19 -0.19
N VAL A 195 6.60 9.01 -0.57
CA VAL A 195 6.85 10.33 0.03
C VAL A 195 5.67 11.29 -0.20
N LEU A 196 5.09 11.31 -1.40
CA LEU A 196 3.88 12.10 -1.69
C LEU A 196 2.69 11.60 -0.87
N LEU A 197 2.48 10.28 -0.82
CA LEU A 197 1.42 9.67 -0.03
C LEU A 197 1.56 10.00 1.47
N TYR A 198 2.79 9.95 2.00
CA TYR A 198 3.10 10.41 3.34
C TYR A 198 2.73 11.88 3.55
N PHE A 199 3.20 12.80 2.70
CA PHE A 199 2.87 14.22 2.85
C PHE A 199 1.37 14.48 2.71
N GLY A 200 0.67 13.74 1.85
CA GLY A 200 -0.78 13.81 1.70
C GLY A 200 -1.51 13.44 3.00
N GLY A 201 -1.18 12.29 3.59
CA GLY A 201 -1.84 11.80 4.79
C GLY A 201 -1.33 12.42 6.09
N ARG A 202 -0.15 13.04 6.09
CA ARG A 202 0.41 13.80 7.23
C ARG A 202 -0.56 14.85 7.75
N TRP A 203 -1.40 15.40 6.89
CA TRP A 203 -2.37 16.43 7.26
C TRP A 203 -3.77 15.91 7.56
N PHE A 204 -3.96 14.59 7.64
CA PHE A 204 -5.21 14.02 8.15
C PHE A 204 -5.48 14.44 9.59
N ARG A 205 -6.76 14.41 9.99
CA ARG A 205 -7.18 14.80 11.33
C ARG A 205 -6.53 13.88 12.37
N THR A 206 -6.04 14.49 13.44
CA THR A 206 -5.39 13.80 14.57
C THR A 206 -6.37 13.40 15.67
N THR A 207 -7.65 13.74 15.50
CA THR A 207 -8.77 13.42 16.40
C THR A 207 -9.84 12.62 15.66
N ARG A 208 -10.68 11.90 16.41
CA ARG A 208 -11.75 11.03 15.86
C ARG A 208 -12.95 11.80 15.29
#